data_AF-A0A376LR54-F1
#
_entry.id   AF-A0A376LR54-F1
#
_cell.length_a   1.000
_cell.length_b   1.000
_cell.length_c   1.000
_cell.angle_alpha   90.00
_cell.angle_beta   90.00
_cell.angle_gamma   90.00
#
_symmetry.space_group_name_H-M   'P 1'
#
loop_
_entity.id
_entity.type
_entity.pdbx_description
1 polymer ?
#
loop_
_entity_poly.entity_id
_entity_poly.type
_entity_poly.pdbx_seq_one_letter_code
_entity_poly.pdbx_strand_id
1 'polypeptide(L)'
;MRDNCKNMIRKRYEHAGLTMYEKLKGVKLIRQYPVDVAGNKYFIDGYDPVNNVAVEIDESHHKRQVKSDAIRQKRIEDYLGCKFFRCAIS
;
A
#
# COMPACT_ATOMS: atom_id res chain seq x y z
N MET A 1 -21.21 -11.66 -10.03
CA MET A 1 -21.90 -10.50 -9.39
C MET A 1 -21.39 -10.18 -7.98
N ARG A 2 -21.11 -11.17 -7.11
CA ARG A 2 -20.58 -10.92 -5.74
C ARG A 2 -19.18 -10.29 -5.69
N ASP A 3 -18.32 -10.58 -6.67
CA ASP A 3 -16.93 -10.08 -6.67
C ASP A 3 -16.80 -8.58 -7.00
N ASN A 4 -17.75 -8.01 -7.75
CA ASN A 4 -17.74 -6.58 -8.09
C ASN A 4 -18.05 -5.69 -6.88
N CYS A 5 -18.96 -6.10 -5.99
CA CYS A 5 -19.26 -5.34 -4.78
C CYS A 5 -18.09 -5.34 -3.80
N LYS A 6 -17.41 -6.48 -3.61
CA LYS A 6 -16.22 -6.55 -2.74
C LYS A 6 -15.10 -5.65 -3.24
N ASN A 7 -14.81 -5.69 -4.55
CA ASN A 7 -13.82 -4.80 -5.16
C ASN A 7 -14.17 -3.32 -5.02
N MET A 8 -15.45 -2.96 -5.15
CA MET A 8 -15.91 -1.57 -4.97
C MET A 8 -15.74 -1.11 -3.51
N ILE A 9 -16.05 -1.96 -2.54
CA ILE A 9 -15.89 -1.67 -1.12
C ILE A 9 -14.40 -1.51 -0.77
N ARG A 10 -13.55 -2.44 -1.22
CA ARG A 10 -12.09 -2.35 -1.05
C ARG A 10 -11.53 -1.02 -1.56
N LYS A 11 -11.87 -0.64 -2.79
CA LYS A 11 -11.41 0.63 -3.39
C LYS A 11 -11.87 1.86 -2.61
N ARG A 12 -13.07 1.83 -2.01
CA ARG A 12 -13.56 2.93 -1.16
C ARG A 12 -12.73 3.05 0.12
N TYR A 13 -12.42 1.93 0.75
CA TYR A 13 -11.61 1.93 1.95
C TYR A 13 -10.14 2.33 1.68
N GLU A 14 -9.55 1.83 0.60
CA GLU A 14 -8.23 2.26 0.12
C GLU A 14 -8.20 3.79 -0.07
N HIS A 15 -9.18 4.32 -0.79
CA HIS A 15 -9.32 5.76 -1.00
C HIS A 15 -9.49 6.53 0.33
N ALA A 16 -10.32 6.03 1.25
CA ALA A 16 -10.55 6.67 2.55
C ALA A 16 -9.30 6.67 3.43
N GLY A 17 -8.58 5.54 3.52
CA GLY A 17 -7.34 5.40 4.29
C GLY A 17 -6.24 6.33 3.78
N LEU A 18 -6.03 6.36 2.45
CA LEU A 18 -5.07 7.28 1.84
C LEU A 18 -5.45 8.74 2.09
N THR A 19 -6.73 9.10 1.89
CA THR A 19 -7.19 10.48 2.12
C THR A 19 -7.07 10.90 3.59
N MET A 20 -7.30 9.98 4.53
CA MET A 20 -7.10 10.22 5.96
C MET A 20 -5.62 10.45 6.27
N TYR A 21 -4.71 9.67 5.69
CA TYR A 21 -3.27 9.88 5.82
C TYR A 21 -2.84 11.25 5.29
N GLU A 22 -3.31 11.63 4.09
CA GLU A 22 -3.03 12.94 3.48
C GLU A 22 -3.43 14.09 4.43
N LYS A 23 -4.63 14.02 5.02
CA LYS A 23 -5.13 15.04 5.95
C LYS A 23 -4.38 15.09 7.27
N LEU A 24 -4.06 13.92 7.86
CA LEU A 24 -3.38 13.85 9.15
C LEU A 24 -1.91 14.31 9.07
N LYS A 25 -1.24 13.98 7.96
CA LYS A 25 0.17 14.34 7.75
C LYS A 25 0.33 15.67 7.02
N GLY A 26 -0.73 16.20 6.41
CA GLY A 26 -0.66 17.42 5.61
C GLY A 26 0.16 17.25 4.33
N VAL A 27 0.19 16.04 3.79
CA VAL A 27 0.99 15.68 2.60
C VAL A 27 0.09 15.16 1.49
N LYS A 28 0.57 15.21 0.25
CA LYS A 28 -0.13 14.65 -0.90
C LYS A 28 0.54 13.33 -1.29
N LEU A 29 -0.22 12.24 -1.22
CA LEU A 29 0.27 10.91 -1.55
C LEU A 29 0.26 10.71 -3.07
N ILE A 30 1.32 10.10 -3.60
CA ILE A 30 1.34 9.61 -4.98
C ILE A 30 0.66 8.25 -4.98
N ARG A 31 -0.52 8.17 -5.60
CA ARG A 31 -1.34 6.94 -5.62
C ARG A 31 -0.83 5.96 -6.68
N GLN A 32 -0.99 4.66 -6.41
CA GLN A 32 -0.57 3.58 -7.32
C GLN A 32 0.89 3.74 -7.79
N TYR A 33 1.79 4.03 -6.86
CA TYR A 33 3.18 4.33 -7.18
C TYR A 33 3.91 3.07 -7.68
N PRO A 34 4.45 3.08 -8.92
CA PRO A 34 5.18 1.95 -9.46
C PRO A 34 6.59 1.92 -8.87
N VAL A 35 7.00 0.75 -8.38
CA VAL A 35 8.34 0.50 -7.86
C VAL A 35 8.93 -0.67 -8.62
N ASP A 36 10.02 -0.44 -9.35
CA ASP A 36 10.74 -1.49 -10.07
C ASP A 36 11.93 -1.97 -9.22
N VAL A 37 11.79 -3.14 -8.60
CA VAL A 37 12.85 -3.73 -7.79
C VAL A 37 13.37 -4.99 -8.47
N ALA A 38 14.63 -4.93 -8.90
CA ALA A 38 15.34 -6.07 -9.52
C ALA A 38 14.56 -6.72 -10.68
N GLY A 39 13.93 -5.90 -11.54
CA GLY A 39 13.15 -6.36 -12.69
C GLY A 39 11.72 -6.79 -12.36
N ASN A 40 11.25 -6.58 -11.13
CA ASN A 40 9.86 -6.80 -10.72
C ASN A 40 9.18 -5.47 -10.46
N LYS A 41 8.11 -5.17 -11.21
CA LYS A 41 7.25 -4.02 -10.94
C LYS A 41 6.22 -4.34 -9.86
N TYR A 42 6.30 -3.58 -8.77
CA TYR A 42 5.31 -3.54 -7.71
C TYR A 42 4.52 -2.24 -7.79
N PHE A 43 3.28 -2.25 -7.33
CA PHE A 43 2.44 -1.06 -7.24
C PHE A 43 2.03 -0.88 -5.79
N ILE A 44 2.40 0.24 -5.20
CA ILE A 44 2.06 0.60 -3.83
C ILE A 44 0.80 1.48 -3.87
N ASP A 45 -0.15 1.27 -2.96
CA ASP A 45 -1.41 2.03 -2.96
C ASP A 45 -1.17 3.54 -2.83
N GLY A 46 -0.22 3.95 -1.99
CA GLY A 46 0.25 5.32 -1.87
C GLY A 46 1.72 5.44 -1.48
N TYR A 47 2.40 6.47 -1.98
CA TYR A 47 3.76 6.83 -1.58
C TYR A 47 3.81 8.30 -1.16
N ASP A 48 4.36 8.55 0.03
CA ASP A 48 4.61 9.88 0.57
C ASP A 48 6.09 10.24 0.33
N PRO A 49 6.39 11.07 -0.68
CA PRO A 49 7.76 11.49 -0.96
C PRO A 49 8.32 12.46 0.08
N VAL A 50 7.47 13.12 0.89
CA VAL A 50 7.89 14.12 1.88
C VAL A 50 8.48 13.44 3.11
N ASN A 51 7.79 12.41 3.62
CA ASN A 51 8.27 11.65 4.78
C ASN A 51 9.01 10.36 4.38
N ASN A 52 9.14 10.09 3.09
CA ASN A 52 9.65 8.84 2.52
C ASN A 52 8.94 7.61 3.13
N VAL A 53 7.61 7.56 2.97
CA VAL A 53 6.76 6.47 3.52
C VAL A 53 5.95 5.82 2.41
N ALA A 54 6.07 4.51 2.28
CA ALA A 54 5.16 3.68 1.48
C ALA A 54 3.94 3.29 2.32
N VAL A 55 2.73 3.47 1.77
CA VAL A 55 1.45 3.20 2.43
C VAL A 55 0.68 2.14 1.64
N GLU A 56 0.36 1.02 2.29
CA GLU A 56 -0.53 -0.02 1.75
C GLU A 56 -1.77 -0.20 2.61
N ILE A 57 -2.92 -0.33 1.96
CA ILE A 57 -4.22 -0.59 2.59
C ILE A 57 -4.67 -1.98 2.13
N ASP A 58 -4.46 -2.98 2.99
CA ASP A 58 -4.73 -4.37 2.66
C ASP A 58 -5.94 -4.89 3.44
N GLU A 59 -6.78 -5.68 2.79
CA GLU A 59 -7.86 -6.39 3.47
C GLU A 59 -7.24 -7.63 4.10
N SER A 60 -7.58 -7.94 5.35
CA SER A 60 -6.94 -9.01 6.13
C SER A 60 -6.97 -10.36 5.39
N HIS A 61 -5.94 -10.66 4.60
CA HIS A 61 -5.88 -11.89 3.82
C HIS A 61 -5.29 -13.04 4.65
N HIS A 62 -5.90 -14.22 4.52
CA HIS A 62 -5.55 -15.43 5.26
C HIS A 62 -4.04 -15.69 5.25
N LYS A 63 -3.50 -16.11 6.41
CA LYS A 63 -2.09 -16.37 6.82
C LYS A 63 -1.13 -17.06 5.83
N ARG A 64 -1.54 -17.45 4.63
CA ARG A 64 -0.75 -18.21 3.65
C ARG A 64 0.25 -17.38 2.83
N GLN A 65 0.18 -16.04 2.80
CA GLN A 65 1.07 -15.18 1.98
C GLN A 65 2.10 -14.33 2.77
N VAL A 66 2.24 -14.54 4.08
CA VAL A 66 3.07 -13.71 4.97
C VAL A 66 4.55 -13.67 4.54
N LYS A 67 5.10 -14.79 4.04
CA LYS A 67 6.52 -14.85 3.63
C LYS A 67 6.80 -14.06 2.36
N SER A 68 5.93 -14.15 1.35
CA SER A 68 6.10 -13.40 0.10
C SER A 68 5.93 -11.90 0.30
N ASP A 69 5.01 -11.50 1.18
CA ASP A 69 4.79 -10.10 1.52
C ASP A 69 5.96 -9.50 2.30
N ALA A 70 6.54 -10.24 3.26
CA ALA A 70 7.72 -9.78 3.99
C ALA A 70 8.92 -9.55 3.04
N ILE A 71 9.10 -10.44 2.06
CA ILE A 71 10.16 -10.28 1.04
C ILE A 71 9.85 -9.06 0.15
N ARG A 72 8.59 -8.86 -0.26
CA ARG A 72 8.17 -7.70 -1.05
C ARG A 72 8.40 -6.39 -0.29
N GLN A 73 7.94 -6.32 0.94
CA GLN A 73 8.12 -5.16 1.81
C GLN A 73 9.61 -4.83 1.95
N LYS A 74 10.44 -5.82 2.33
CA LYS A 74 11.87 -5.60 2.51
C LYS A 74 12.55 -5.11 1.23
N ARG A 75 12.19 -5.67 0.07
CA ARG A 75 12.71 -5.21 -1.23
C ARG A 75 12.35 -3.76 -1.53
N ILE A 76 11.12 -3.35 -1.24
CA ILE A 76 10.64 -1.98 -1.44
C ILE A 76 11.34 -1.02 -0.46
N GLU A 77 11.44 -1.40 0.81
CA GLU A 77 12.16 -0.64 1.84
C GLU A 77 13.64 -0.47 1.48
N ASP A 78 14.33 -1.53 1.06
CA ASP A 78 15.73 -1.49 0.66
C ASP A 78 15.94 -0.64 -0.62
N TYR A 79 15.01 -0.70 -1.59
CA TYR A 79 15.11 0.03 -2.85
C TYR A 79 14.80 1.53 -2.70
N LEU A 80 13.73 1.88 -1.98
CA LEU A 80 13.31 3.27 -1.77
C LEU A 80 13.97 3.92 -0.55
N GLY A 81 14.61 3.14 0.33
CA GLY A 81 15.09 3.60 1.64
C GLY A 81 13.95 4.16 2.51
N CYS A 82 12.71 3.71 2.27
CA CYS A 82 11.49 4.29 2.84
C CYS A 82 10.99 3.50 4.04
N LYS A 83 10.19 4.14 4.90
CA LYS A 83 9.40 3.40 5.90
C LYS A 83 8.17 2.79 5.25
N PHE A 84 7.79 1.58 5.64
CA PHE A 84 6.59 0.93 5.15
C PHE A 84 5.48 0.94 6.21
N PHE A 85 4.31 1.45 5.85
CA PHE A 85 3.12 1.49 6.68
C PHE A 85 2.02 0.66 6.03
N ARG A 86 1.58 -0.40 6.70
CA ARG A 86 0.47 -1.24 6.25
C ARG A 86 -0.70 -1.12 7.22
N CYS A 87 -1.87 -0.75 6.69
CA CYS A 87 -3.11 -0.72 7.46
C CYS A 87 -3.99 -1.89 7.03
N ALA A 88 -4.27 -2.80 7.96
CA ALA A 88 -5.17 -3.91 7.72
C ALA A 88 -6.62 -3.48 7.94
N ILE A 89 -7.48 -3.76 6.98
CA ILE A 89 -8.93 -3.55 7.10
C ILE A 89 -9.55 -4.91 7.43
N SER A 90 -10.35 -4.92 8.51
CA SER A 90 -11.06 -6.09 9.03
C SER A 90 -12.55 -5.80 9.16
#